data_AF-A0A3R9NJL1-F1
#
_entry.id   AF-A0A3R9NJL1-F1
#
_cell.length_a   1.000
_cell.length_b   1.000
_cell.length_c   1.000
_cell.angle_alpha   90.00
_cell.angle_beta   90.00
_cell.angle_gamma   90.00
#
_symmetry.space_group_name_H-M   'P 1'
#
loop_
_entity.id
_entity.type
_entity.pdbx_description
1 polymer ?
#
loop_
_entity_poly.entity_id
_entity_poly.type
_entity_poly.pdbx_seq_one_letter_code
_entity_poly.pdbx_strand_id
1 'polypeptide(L)'
;MKKYLFIRLTAAGTEFHEATYLFAEAENQATTDRAFFAAFTGLLRLHNLTTGQELPFFYRLGQRQPGPLPAAGTLPPGNGAKPSSCYAMVYCDWTGVCSEVGPNPMVYGSSTFGVNYCQTPSDDGVGCSRIVWSLIRSNSMFYCQSEDPPTDPGTPGEPGSPPDPTSPQPPKTPCQTMQTATQAKAYQDNVARLKYLSNNPPRDANGKPLETGITYLDPADLNTYRIANGTEDNIEVGVAPGGLVAGFMHDHPPGDGTLPLFSPSDLYSICKLLITSPPVIDPSAYTTTVIIHNGQSYMLTITDPAAFIAFGKFWFEDQFFADKLVAEYYNEKTGGIGSSTNGITGNEKAFFNMRKREGMGLALFKQDSSNNSWQQLALNPVDNIVTSSPCS
;
A
#
# COMPACT_ATOMS: atom_id res chain seq x y z
N MET A 1 29.37 -3.64 -2.20
CA MET A 1 29.18 -3.35 -0.75
C MET A 1 28.25 -2.14 -0.58
N LYS A 2 26.98 -2.34 -0.18
CA LYS A 2 26.06 -1.24 0.20
C LYS A 2 26.06 -1.13 1.73
N LYS A 3 26.38 0.04 2.26
CA LYS A 3 26.31 0.36 3.69
C LYS A 3 25.02 1.11 3.97
N TYR A 4 24.29 0.70 4.99
CA TYR A 4 23.07 1.38 5.42
C TYR A 4 23.34 2.03 6.79
N LEU A 5 23.32 3.36 6.81
CA LEU A 5 23.37 4.13 8.06
C LEU A 5 21.92 4.36 8.51
N PHE A 6 21.52 3.67 9.57
CA PHE A 6 20.25 3.92 10.23
C PHE A 6 20.44 5.02 11.26
N ILE A 7 19.66 6.09 11.13
CA ILE A 7 19.66 7.20 12.08
C ILE A 7 18.33 7.14 12.80
N ARG A 8 18.37 6.98 14.12
CA ARG A 8 17.20 6.96 15.00
C ARG A 8 17.25 8.17 15.92
N LEU A 9 16.22 9.01 15.87
CA LEU A 9 16.06 10.09 16.83
C LEU A 9 15.34 9.55 18.08
N THR A 10 15.93 9.77 19.25
CA THR A 10 15.33 9.41 20.55
C THR A 10 15.17 10.65 21.42
N ALA A 11 14.45 10.53 22.53
CA ALA A 11 14.21 11.64 23.45
C ALA A 11 15.50 12.16 24.14
N ALA A 12 16.62 11.43 24.07
CA ALA A 12 17.89 11.77 24.72
C ALA A 12 18.99 12.22 23.73
N GLY A 13 18.75 12.17 22.41
CA GLY A 13 19.73 12.54 21.40
C GLY A 13 19.52 11.85 20.04
N THR A 14 20.50 12.00 19.15
CA THR A 14 20.54 11.27 17.87
C THR A 14 21.36 9.99 18.05
N GLU A 15 20.75 8.83 17.84
CA GLU A 15 21.43 7.54 17.85
C GLU A 15 21.79 7.12 16.42
N PHE A 16 23.02 6.66 16.24
CA PHE A 16 23.55 6.17 14.97
C PHE A 16 23.71 4.66 15.05
N HIS A 17 23.10 3.94 14.11
CA HIS A 17 23.27 2.50 13.96
C HIS A 17 23.75 2.19 12.54
N GLU A 18 24.99 1.74 12.41
CA GLU A 18 25.48 1.14 11.16
C GLU A 18 25.06 -0.34 11.17
N ALA A 19 24.16 -0.73 10.27
CA ALA A 19 23.84 -2.15 10.09
C ALA A 19 24.78 -2.74 9.05
N THR A 20 25.74 -3.55 9.50
CA THR A 20 26.62 -4.36 8.64
C THR A 20 26.49 -5.82 9.05
N TYR A 21 26.18 -6.71 8.10
CA TYR A 21 26.34 -8.15 8.31
C TYR A 21 27.61 -8.65 7.61
N LEU A 22 28.49 -9.24 8.43
CA LEU A 22 29.74 -10.01 8.19
C LEU A 22 30.96 -9.18 7.69
N PHE A 23 32.17 -9.16 8.27
CA PHE A 23 32.89 -9.96 9.30
C PHE A 23 33.80 -9.06 10.20
N ALA A 24 34.66 -9.70 11.01
CA ALA A 24 35.38 -9.21 12.20
C ALA A 24 36.38 -8.03 12.03
N GLU A 25 36.58 -7.32 13.14
CA GLU A 25 37.33 -6.07 13.38
C GLU A 25 38.76 -5.99 12.81
N ALA A 26 39.37 -7.12 12.44
CA ALA A 26 40.72 -7.17 11.86
C ALA A 26 40.79 -6.83 10.36
N GLU A 27 39.65 -6.83 9.63
CA GLU A 27 39.63 -6.59 8.18
C GLU A 27 39.45 -5.09 7.80
N ASN A 28 39.30 -4.21 8.79
CA ASN A 28 39.07 -2.77 8.56
C ASN A 28 40.35 -1.90 8.60
N GLN A 29 41.54 -2.50 8.66
CA GLN A 29 42.81 -1.77 8.64
C GLN A 29 43.55 -1.93 7.30
N ALA A 30 43.11 -1.16 6.30
CA ALA A 30 43.88 -0.68 5.13
C ALA A 30 44.37 -1.76 4.11
N THR A 31 44.68 -1.50 2.82
CA THR A 31 45.09 -0.28 2.09
C THR A 31 44.66 -0.23 0.62
N THR A 32 43.96 -1.21 0.04
CA THR A 32 43.65 -1.19 -1.41
C THR A 32 42.33 -1.89 -1.73
N ASP A 33 41.23 -1.15 -1.64
CA ASP A 33 40.22 -0.95 -2.71
C ASP A 33 38.99 -0.23 -2.11
N ARG A 34 38.55 0.80 -2.83
CA ARG A 34 37.90 1.99 -2.27
C ARG A 34 36.56 1.68 -1.59
N ALA A 35 36.41 2.11 -0.33
CA ALA A 35 35.12 2.18 0.36
C ALA A 35 34.10 2.94 -0.52
N PHE A 36 32.88 2.39 -0.66
CA PHE A 36 31.80 2.89 -1.53
C PHE A 36 31.68 4.43 -1.58
N PHE A 37 31.73 5.10 -0.43
CA PHE A 37 31.63 6.55 -0.38
C PHE A 37 32.79 7.25 -1.06
N ALA A 38 34.02 6.76 -1.04
CA ALA A 38 35.19 7.43 -1.64
C ALA A 38 35.16 7.51 -3.18
N ALA A 39 34.27 6.77 -3.85
CA ALA A 39 34.11 6.82 -5.32
C ALA A 39 32.70 7.23 -5.76
N PHE A 40 31.74 7.32 -4.84
CA PHE A 40 30.34 7.58 -5.16
C PHE A 40 30.15 8.95 -5.83
N THR A 41 29.53 8.93 -7.00
CA THR A 41 29.11 10.13 -7.75
C THR A 41 27.65 9.96 -8.11
N GLY A 42 26.79 10.85 -7.62
CA GLY A 42 25.34 10.73 -7.82
C GLY A 42 24.53 11.38 -6.72
N LEU A 43 23.21 11.22 -6.81
CA LEU A 43 22.26 11.70 -5.82
C LEU A 43 22.02 10.64 -4.75
N LEU A 44 22.37 10.95 -3.51
CA LEU A 44 21.97 10.20 -2.32
C LEU A 44 20.70 10.84 -1.74
N ARG A 45 19.62 10.08 -1.60
CA ARG A 45 18.41 10.55 -0.92
C ARG A 45 18.34 9.94 0.47
N LEU A 46 18.24 10.78 1.50
CA LEU A 46 17.95 10.33 2.86
C LEU A 46 16.46 10.55 3.13
N HIS A 47 15.74 9.48 3.45
CA HIS A 47 14.33 9.55 3.78
C HIS A 47 14.17 9.59 5.31
N ASN A 48 13.59 10.66 5.83
CA ASN A 48 13.23 10.73 7.24
C ASN A 48 11.90 9.98 7.45
N LEU A 49 11.97 8.78 8.05
CA LEU A 49 10.77 7.93 8.25
C LEU A 49 9.75 8.53 9.23
N THR A 50 10.15 9.49 10.06
CA THR A 50 9.26 10.15 11.02
C THR A 50 8.53 11.34 10.41
N THR A 51 9.20 12.10 9.54
CA THR A 51 8.61 13.30 8.92
C THR A 51 8.18 13.10 7.47
N GLY A 52 8.54 11.97 6.86
CA GLY A 52 8.38 11.70 5.42
C GLY A 52 9.27 12.57 4.51
N GLN A 53 10.14 13.41 5.09
CA GLN A 53 10.94 14.36 4.35
C GLN A 53 12.12 13.65 3.66
N GLU A 54 12.26 13.82 2.35
CA GLU A 54 13.46 13.43 1.61
C GLU A 54 14.49 14.56 1.59
N LEU A 55 15.73 14.25 1.98
CA LEU A 55 16.87 15.14 1.90
C LEU A 55 17.83 14.64 0.80
N PRO A 56 17.84 15.30 -0.36
CA PRO A 56 18.79 15.00 -1.43
C PRO A 56 20.19 15.54 -1.13
N PHE A 57 21.21 14.72 -1.36
CA PHE A 57 22.62 15.08 -1.28
C PHE A 57 23.33 14.68 -2.57
N PHE A 58 23.95 15.63 -3.24
CA PHE A 58 24.74 15.34 -4.42
C PHE A 58 26.20 15.09 -4.03
N TYR A 59 26.76 13.98 -4.53
CA TYR A 59 28.15 13.60 -4.31
C TYR A 59 28.88 13.52 -5.65
N ARG A 60 30.18 13.87 -5.64
CA ARG A 60 31.11 13.65 -6.74
C ARG A 60 32.40 13.10 -6.17
N LEU A 61 32.78 11.89 -6.60
CA LEU A 61 33.97 11.17 -6.13
C LEU A 61 34.07 11.16 -4.60
N GLY A 62 32.93 10.91 -3.95
CA GLY A 62 32.82 10.84 -2.50
C GLY A 62 32.80 12.16 -1.74
N GLN A 63 32.89 13.28 -2.44
CA GLN A 63 32.75 14.60 -1.82
C GLN A 63 31.35 15.13 -2.05
N ARG A 64 30.67 15.52 -0.96
CA ARG A 64 29.40 16.23 -1.01
C ARG A 64 29.61 17.56 -1.74
N GLN A 65 28.80 17.81 -2.76
CA GLN A 65 28.84 19.07 -3.49
C GLN A 65 27.96 20.10 -2.79
N PRO A 66 28.45 21.33 -2.53
CA PRO A 66 27.63 22.44 -2.08
C PRO A 66 26.83 23.00 -3.27
N GLY A 67 25.51 23.07 -3.14
CA GLY A 67 24.67 23.72 -4.15
C GLY A 67 23.19 23.80 -3.73
N PRO A 68 22.48 24.89 -4.10
CA PRO A 68 21.03 24.95 -3.95
C PRO A 68 20.35 23.97 -4.93
N LEU A 69 19.28 23.34 -4.46
CA LEU A 69 18.51 22.37 -5.25
C LEU A 69 17.82 23.07 -6.44
N PRO A 70 17.84 22.51 -7.65
CA PRO A 70 16.92 22.94 -8.70
C PRO A 70 15.50 22.57 -8.28
N ALA A 71 14.56 23.51 -8.42
CA ALA A 71 13.15 23.30 -8.11
C ALA A 71 12.58 22.16 -8.97
N ALA A 72 11.74 21.32 -8.36
CA ALA A 72 11.07 20.22 -9.03
C ALA A 72 10.13 20.74 -10.13
N GLY A 73 10.54 20.63 -11.39
CA GLY A 73 9.68 20.91 -12.55
C GLY A 73 8.83 19.70 -12.93
N THR A 74 7.56 19.91 -13.21
CA THR A 74 6.62 18.92 -13.77
C THR A 74 6.82 18.79 -15.29
N LEU A 75 6.83 17.56 -15.81
CA LEU A 75 6.90 17.28 -17.26
C LEU A 75 5.49 17.09 -17.87
N PRO A 76 5.24 17.58 -19.09
CA PRO A 76 3.97 17.40 -19.78
C PRO A 76 3.86 16.00 -20.44
N PRO A 77 2.65 15.45 -20.63
CA PRO A 77 2.45 14.20 -21.35
C PRO A 77 2.46 14.47 -22.86
N GLY A 78 3.25 13.71 -23.63
CA GLY A 78 3.24 13.90 -25.08
C GLY A 78 3.90 12.76 -25.86
N ASN A 79 3.08 12.07 -26.66
CA ASN A 79 3.46 11.18 -27.77
C ASN A 79 4.12 11.95 -28.93
N GLY A 80 5.07 12.84 -28.64
CA GLY A 80 5.93 13.50 -29.62
C GLY A 80 7.18 12.68 -29.89
N ALA A 81 7.72 12.77 -31.11
CA ALA A 81 9.00 12.19 -31.46
C ALA A 81 10.05 12.51 -30.39
N LYS A 82 10.68 11.47 -29.82
CA LYS A 82 11.64 11.57 -28.72
C LYS A 82 12.78 12.52 -29.13
N PRO A 83 13.01 13.63 -28.41
CA PRO A 83 14.27 14.35 -28.56
C PRO A 83 15.43 13.43 -28.16
N SER A 84 16.57 13.57 -28.82
CA SER A 84 17.77 12.73 -28.69
C SER A 84 18.41 12.71 -27.29
N SER A 85 17.85 13.44 -26.32
CA SER A 85 18.41 13.65 -24.98
C SER A 85 17.58 13.09 -23.82
N CYS A 86 16.58 12.24 -24.11
CA CYS A 86 15.83 11.51 -23.07
C CYS A 86 16.34 10.08 -22.87
N TYR A 87 16.62 9.71 -21.62
CA TYR A 87 16.91 8.33 -21.22
C TYR A 87 15.91 7.84 -20.17
N ALA A 88 15.55 6.56 -20.22
CA ALA A 88 14.77 5.93 -19.16
C ALA A 88 15.72 5.46 -18.06
N MET A 89 15.50 5.85 -16.81
CA MET A 89 16.09 5.15 -15.67
C MET A 89 15.20 3.97 -15.33
N VAL A 90 15.77 2.77 -15.34
CA VAL A 90 15.06 1.53 -15.04
C VAL A 90 15.55 0.99 -13.71
N TYR A 91 14.63 0.75 -12.79
CA TYR A 91 14.85 0.06 -11.51
C TYR A 91 14.42 -1.39 -11.64
N CYS A 92 15.26 -2.33 -11.18
CA CYS A 92 15.02 -3.74 -11.39
C CYS A 92 15.35 -4.55 -10.13
N ASP A 93 14.44 -5.43 -9.74
CA ASP A 93 14.59 -6.39 -8.64
C ASP A 93 14.82 -7.78 -9.20
N TRP A 94 15.80 -8.50 -8.66
CA TRP A 94 16.27 -9.79 -9.15
C TRP A 94 16.30 -10.83 -8.02
N THR A 95 15.97 -12.07 -8.37
CA THR A 95 16.25 -13.27 -7.55
C THR A 95 17.39 -14.05 -8.18
N GLY A 96 18.45 -14.35 -7.44
CA GLY A 96 19.54 -15.21 -7.84
C GLY A 96 19.43 -16.58 -7.20
N VAL A 97 19.64 -17.66 -7.95
CA VAL A 97 19.73 -19.02 -7.39
C VAL A 97 21.14 -19.56 -7.58
N CYS A 98 21.75 -20.00 -6.49
CA CYS A 98 23.04 -20.71 -6.52
C CYS A 98 22.81 -22.21 -6.50
N SER A 99 23.15 -22.88 -7.60
CA SER A 99 22.90 -24.31 -7.79
C SER A 99 24.02 -25.23 -7.28
N GLU A 100 25.12 -24.70 -6.75
CA GLU A 100 26.33 -25.49 -6.48
C GLU A 100 26.54 -25.88 -5.00
N VAL A 101 25.66 -25.45 -4.10
CA VAL A 101 25.84 -25.65 -2.65
C VAL A 101 24.86 -26.70 -2.12
N GLY A 102 25.03 -27.95 -2.56
CA GLY A 102 24.29 -29.11 -2.03
C GLY A 102 22.79 -29.14 -2.37
N PRO A 103 21.99 -29.98 -1.69
CA PRO A 103 20.57 -30.19 -2.00
C PRO A 103 19.66 -28.98 -1.71
N ASN A 104 20.20 -27.94 -1.08
CA ASN A 104 19.46 -26.74 -0.69
C ASN A 104 20.06 -25.52 -1.42
N PRO A 105 19.54 -25.14 -2.60
CA PRO A 105 20.06 -24.00 -3.33
C PRO A 105 19.87 -22.72 -2.52
N MET A 106 20.93 -21.92 -2.41
CA MET A 106 20.82 -20.60 -1.79
C MET A 106 20.14 -19.62 -2.75
N VAL A 107 19.22 -18.82 -2.21
CA VAL A 107 18.48 -17.80 -2.96
C VAL A 107 18.94 -16.41 -2.51
N TYR A 108 19.24 -15.54 -3.47
CA TYR A 108 19.70 -14.17 -3.27
C TYR A 108 18.70 -13.16 -3.82
N GLY A 109 18.57 -12.01 -3.17
CA GLY A 109 17.86 -10.85 -3.70
C GLY A 109 18.83 -9.74 -4.06
N SER A 110 18.62 -9.06 -5.19
CA SER A 110 19.41 -7.89 -5.57
C SER A 110 18.57 -6.85 -6.31
N SER A 111 18.92 -5.58 -6.15
CA SER A 111 18.26 -4.48 -6.87
C SER A 111 19.29 -3.59 -7.55
N THR A 112 19.05 -3.35 -8.84
CA THR A 112 19.93 -2.62 -9.76
C THR A 112 19.20 -1.44 -10.40
N PHE A 113 19.96 -0.43 -10.80
CA PHE A 113 19.47 0.68 -11.61
C PHE A 113 20.24 0.71 -12.92
N GLY A 114 19.55 0.90 -14.04
CA GLY A 114 20.18 0.99 -15.36
C GLY A 114 19.58 2.10 -16.22
N VAL A 115 20.34 2.52 -17.23
CA VAL A 115 19.86 3.47 -18.23
C VAL A 115 19.31 2.67 -19.41
N ASN A 116 18.03 2.86 -19.70
CA ASN A 116 17.19 2.23 -20.72
C ASN A 116 16.90 0.73 -20.54
N TYR A 117 17.68 0.00 -19.73
CA TYR A 117 17.48 -1.44 -19.49
C TYR A 117 17.90 -1.84 -18.07
N CYS A 118 17.43 -3.00 -17.63
CA CYS A 118 17.86 -3.61 -16.37
C CYS A 118 19.31 -4.09 -16.47
N GLN A 119 20.16 -3.65 -15.56
CA GLN A 119 21.50 -4.21 -15.42
C GLN A 119 21.40 -5.47 -14.56
N THR A 120 21.89 -6.60 -15.06
CA THR A 120 21.98 -7.81 -14.24
C THR A 120 22.92 -7.54 -13.05
N PRO A 121 22.62 -8.03 -11.83
CA PRO A 121 23.52 -7.89 -10.70
C PRO A 121 24.90 -8.46 -11.04
N SER A 122 25.95 -7.86 -10.49
CA SER A 122 27.28 -8.45 -10.55
C SER A 122 27.30 -9.75 -9.75
N ASP A 123 28.06 -10.73 -10.23
CA ASP A 123 28.30 -12.00 -9.52
C ASP A 123 29.36 -11.84 -8.42
N ASP A 124 29.43 -10.67 -7.77
CA ASP A 124 30.52 -10.30 -6.86
C ASP A 124 30.43 -11.02 -5.51
N GLY A 125 30.95 -12.24 -5.49
CA GLY A 125 31.73 -12.77 -4.37
C GLY A 125 30.98 -13.56 -3.29
N VAL A 126 29.72 -13.92 -3.50
CA VAL A 126 28.92 -14.63 -2.49
C VAL A 126 29.16 -16.15 -2.53
N GLY A 127 30.42 -16.60 -2.42
CA GLY A 127 30.78 -18.02 -2.26
C GLY A 127 30.23 -19.01 -3.30
N CYS A 128 29.64 -18.51 -4.38
CA CYS A 128 28.93 -19.26 -5.39
C CYS A 128 29.63 -19.01 -6.72
N SER A 129 30.08 -20.06 -7.41
CA SER A 129 30.79 -19.87 -8.67
C SER A 129 29.85 -19.46 -9.81
N ARG A 130 28.54 -19.67 -9.64
CA ARG A 130 27.52 -19.31 -10.62
C ARG A 130 26.15 -19.04 -9.99
N ILE A 131 25.72 -17.79 -10.04
CA ILE A 131 24.35 -17.40 -9.70
C ILE A 131 23.54 -17.26 -10.99
N VAL A 132 22.36 -17.88 -11.03
CA VAL A 132 21.39 -17.66 -12.11
C VAL A 132 20.40 -16.59 -11.64
N TRP A 133 20.51 -15.39 -12.21
CA TRP A 133 19.63 -14.28 -11.91
C TRP A 133 18.34 -14.31 -12.76
N SER A 134 17.21 -14.10 -12.09
CA SER A 134 15.89 -13.98 -12.67
C SER A 134 15.30 -12.62 -12.28
N LEU A 135 14.85 -11.84 -13.26
CA LEU A 135 14.19 -10.55 -13.03
C LEU A 135 12.79 -10.80 -12.45
N ILE A 136 12.50 -10.20 -11.29
CA ILE A 136 11.18 -10.29 -10.63
C ILE A 136 10.30 -9.11 -11.04
N ARG A 137 10.88 -7.90 -11.02
CA ARG A 137 10.15 -6.65 -11.22
C ARG A 137 11.05 -5.62 -11.90
N SER A 138 10.47 -4.82 -12.79
CA SER A 138 11.12 -3.64 -13.34
C SER A 138 10.17 -2.45 -13.41
N ASN A 139 10.63 -1.27 -12.99
CA ASN A 139 9.93 0.00 -13.13
C ASN A 139 10.82 0.98 -13.90
N SER A 140 10.25 1.88 -14.69
CA SER A 140 11.02 2.90 -15.43
C SER A 140 10.49 4.31 -15.21
N MET A 141 11.41 5.28 -15.19
CA MET A 141 11.12 6.71 -15.15
C MET A 141 11.93 7.41 -16.23
N PHE A 142 11.32 8.33 -16.99
CA PHE A 142 12.01 9.06 -18.05
C PHE A 142 12.69 10.32 -17.49
N TYR A 143 13.95 10.52 -17.89
CA TYR A 143 14.73 11.71 -17.62
C TYR A 143 15.17 12.31 -18.94
N CYS A 144 14.80 13.56 -19.18
CA CYS A 144 15.28 14.32 -20.33
C CYS A 144 16.28 15.36 -19.83
N GLN A 145 17.50 15.33 -20.32
CA GLN A 145 18.42 16.46 -20.17
C GLN A 145 18.09 17.46 -21.27
N SER A 146 17.80 18.73 -20.91
CA SER A 146 17.92 19.79 -21.92
C SER A 146 19.41 20.04 -22.14
N GLU A 147 19.85 20.03 -23.40
CA GLU A 147 21.26 20.32 -23.73
C GLU A 147 21.63 21.79 -23.50
N ASP A 148 20.63 22.65 -23.29
CA ASP A 148 20.84 24.06 -22.98
C ASP A 148 20.68 24.32 -21.47
N PRO A 149 21.67 24.93 -20.78
CA PRO A 149 21.38 25.67 -19.56
C PRO A 149 20.35 26.75 -19.92
N PRO A 150 19.37 27.08 -19.05
CA PRO A 150 18.33 28.02 -19.39
C PRO A 150 18.97 29.35 -19.78
N THR A 151 19.02 29.65 -21.08
CA THR A 151 19.26 31.00 -21.56
C THR A 151 18.05 31.80 -21.11
N ASP A 152 18.32 32.79 -20.26
CA ASP A 152 17.39 33.84 -19.87
C ASP A 152 16.58 34.26 -21.12
N PRO A 153 15.26 33.97 -21.17
CA PRO A 153 14.46 34.32 -22.32
C PRO A 153 14.41 35.84 -22.37
N GLY A 154 15.11 36.41 -23.36
CA GLY A 154 15.08 37.82 -23.65
C GLY A 154 13.66 38.38 -23.55
N THR A 155 13.58 39.58 -22.99
CA THR A 155 12.39 40.37 -22.66
C THR A 155 11.10 39.84 -23.30
N PRO A 156 10.27 39.08 -22.55
CA PRO A 156 9.01 38.56 -23.06
C PRO A 156 8.12 39.72 -23.49
N GLY A 157 7.68 39.73 -24.76
CA GLY A 157 6.45 40.43 -25.11
C GLY A 157 5.34 39.89 -24.20
N GLU A 158 4.54 40.80 -23.61
CA GLU A 158 3.60 40.51 -22.52
C GLU A 158 2.93 39.14 -22.66
N PRO A 159 3.40 38.13 -21.90
CA PRO A 159 2.77 36.84 -21.85
C PRO A 159 1.42 37.03 -21.17
N GLY A 160 0.34 36.65 -21.84
CA GLY A 160 -0.93 36.47 -21.16
C GLY A 160 -0.68 35.61 -19.92
N SER A 161 -1.06 36.12 -18.75
CA SER A 161 -0.83 35.44 -17.47
C SER A 161 -1.28 34.00 -17.60
N PRO A 162 -0.36 33.00 -17.47
CA PRO A 162 -0.76 31.62 -17.39
C PRO A 162 -1.84 31.52 -16.31
N PRO A 163 -2.95 30.80 -16.54
CA PRO A 163 -3.89 30.55 -15.46
C PRO A 163 -3.09 29.97 -14.30
N ASP A 164 -3.24 30.58 -13.12
CA ASP A 164 -2.55 30.12 -11.92
C ASP A 164 -2.69 28.60 -11.82
N PRO A 165 -1.59 27.85 -11.65
CA PRO A 165 -1.67 26.41 -11.48
C PRO A 165 -2.68 26.15 -10.37
N THR A 166 -3.76 25.42 -10.69
CA THR A 166 -4.81 25.15 -9.72
C THR A 166 -4.15 24.49 -8.52
N SER A 167 -4.14 25.20 -7.39
CA SER A 167 -3.55 24.73 -6.14
C SER A 167 -4.00 23.29 -5.91
N PRO A 168 -3.08 22.36 -5.57
CA PRO A 168 -3.45 20.98 -5.29
C PRO A 168 -4.64 21.00 -4.31
N GLN A 169 -5.72 20.30 -4.64
CA GLN A 169 -6.83 20.21 -3.71
C GLN A 169 -6.31 19.56 -2.42
N PRO A 170 -6.67 20.09 -1.25
CA PRO A 170 -6.30 19.48 0.02
C PRO A 170 -6.81 18.02 0.05
N PRO A 171 -6.06 17.09 0.66
CA PRO A 171 -6.51 15.70 0.79
C PRO A 171 -7.89 15.63 1.44
N LYS A 172 -8.77 14.80 0.88
CA LYS A 172 -10.10 14.57 1.44
C LYS A 172 -9.96 13.95 2.84
N THR A 173 -10.78 14.40 3.78
CA THR A 173 -10.91 13.73 5.08
C THR A 173 -11.55 12.36 4.90
N PRO A 174 -11.39 11.42 5.86
CA PRO A 174 -12.01 10.10 5.76
C PRO A 174 -13.53 10.16 5.56
N CYS A 175 -14.23 11.07 6.26
CA CYS A 175 -15.66 11.29 6.06
C CYS A 175 -15.98 11.79 4.64
N GLN A 176 -15.19 12.72 4.07
CA GLN A 176 -15.38 13.21 2.71
C GLN A 176 -15.17 12.11 1.66
N THR A 177 -14.17 11.24 1.86
CA THR A 177 -13.95 10.06 1.00
C THR A 177 -15.16 9.14 1.03
N MET A 178 -15.64 8.77 2.22
CA MET A 178 -16.84 7.94 2.38
C MET A 178 -18.08 8.61 1.77
N GLN A 179 -18.31 9.91 2.01
CA GLN A 179 -19.46 10.64 1.47
C GLN A 179 -19.46 10.65 -0.06
N THR A 180 -18.28 10.78 -0.69
CA THR A 180 -18.15 10.74 -2.16
C THR A 180 -18.74 9.46 -2.74
N ALA A 181 -18.50 8.31 -2.11
CA ALA A 181 -19.07 7.03 -2.55
C ALA A 181 -20.54 6.89 -2.16
N THR A 182 -20.88 7.18 -0.91
CA THR A 182 -22.18 6.81 -0.32
C THR A 182 -23.35 7.72 -0.71
N GLN A 183 -23.07 8.91 -1.22
CA GLN A 183 -24.10 9.80 -1.77
C GLN A 183 -24.53 9.42 -3.19
N ALA A 184 -23.76 8.60 -3.89
CA ALA A 184 -24.10 8.15 -5.22
C ALA A 184 -25.29 7.17 -5.20
N LYS A 185 -26.26 7.40 -6.09
CA LYS A 185 -27.45 6.54 -6.20
C LYS A 185 -27.10 5.10 -6.58
N ALA A 186 -26.15 4.90 -7.50
CA ALA A 186 -25.70 3.57 -7.90
C ALA A 186 -25.06 2.80 -6.72
N TYR A 187 -24.29 3.50 -5.89
CA TYR A 187 -23.75 2.95 -4.65
C TYR A 187 -24.86 2.51 -3.69
N GLN A 188 -25.83 3.39 -3.42
CA GLN A 188 -26.95 3.09 -2.54
C GLN A 188 -27.79 1.91 -3.03
N ASP A 189 -28.01 1.80 -4.34
CA ASP A 189 -28.73 0.68 -4.95
C ASP A 189 -28.00 -0.66 -4.74
N ASN A 190 -26.67 -0.66 -4.84
CA ASN A 190 -25.88 -1.88 -4.59
C ASN A 190 -25.78 -2.22 -3.10
N VAL A 191 -25.75 -1.22 -2.20
CA VAL A 191 -25.90 -1.47 -0.75
C VAL A 191 -27.27 -2.08 -0.44
N ALA A 192 -28.35 -1.55 -1.01
CA ALA A 192 -29.70 -2.11 -0.84
C ALA A 192 -29.78 -3.55 -1.40
N ARG A 193 -29.14 -3.80 -2.55
CA ARG A 193 -29.02 -5.14 -3.13
C ARG A 193 -28.28 -6.11 -2.21
N LEU A 194 -27.13 -5.72 -1.65
CA LEU A 194 -26.38 -6.58 -0.72
C LEU A 194 -27.11 -6.77 0.61
N LYS A 195 -27.86 -5.76 1.11
CA LYS A 195 -28.77 -5.95 2.26
C LYS A 195 -29.85 -6.99 1.97
N TYR A 196 -30.39 -7.02 0.74
CA TYR A 196 -31.34 -8.06 0.34
C TYR A 196 -30.66 -9.44 0.27
N LEU A 197 -29.50 -9.55 -0.38
CA LEU A 197 -28.76 -10.80 -0.54
C LEU A 197 -28.23 -11.36 0.79
N SER A 198 -27.81 -10.50 1.72
CA SER A 198 -27.42 -10.91 3.08
C SER A 198 -28.56 -11.60 3.84
N ASN A 199 -29.82 -11.26 3.54
CA ASN A 199 -30.99 -11.92 4.11
C ASN A 199 -31.52 -13.07 3.23
N ASN A 200 -31.15 -13.11 1.95
CA ASN A 200 -31.61 -14.07 0.95
C ASN A 200 -30.42 -14.55 0.11
N PRO A 201 -29.41 -15.18 0.73
CA PRO A 201 -28.15 -15.42 0.05
C PRO A 201 -28.32 -16.47 -1.05
N PRO A 202 -27.55 -16.36 -2.15
CA PRO A 202 -27.32 -17.51 -3.03
C PRO A 202 -26.86 -18.71 -2.20
N ARG A 203 -27.20 -19.91 -2.64
CA ARG A 203 -26.81 -21.14 -1.95
C ARG A 203 -26.04 -22.05 -2.89
N ASP A 204 -25.06 -22.76 -2.35
CA ASP A 204 -24.36 -23.83 -3.07
C ASP A 204 -25.26 -25.08 -3.25
N ALA A 205 -24.70 -26.13 -3.86
CA ALA A 205 -25.40 -27.40 -4.08
C ALA A 205 -25.85 -28.10 -2.78
N ASN A 206 -25.21 -27.80 -1.65
CA ASN A 206 -25.51 -28.35 -0.33
C ASN A 206 -26.44 -27.44 0.48
N GLY A 207 -26.91 -26.32 -0.10
CA GLY A 207 -27.77 -25.36 0.57
C GLY A 207 -27.04 -24.41 1.51
N LYS A 208 -25.70 -24.37 1.51
CA LYS A 208 -24.91 -23.43 2.31
C LYS A 208 -25.00 -22.03 1.70
N PRO A 209 -25.24 -20.98 2.50
CA PRO A 209 -25.26 -19.61 2.02
C PRO A 209 -23.89 -19.18 1.51
N LEU A 210 -23.86 -18.47 0.39
CA LEU A 210 -22.68 -17.91 -0.24
C LEU A 210 -22.67 -16.39 -0.11
N GLU A 211 -21.48 -15.80 0.06
CA GLU A 211 -21.31 -14.35 0.00
C GLU A 211 -21.46 -13.85 -1.44
N THR A 212 -21.92 -12.62 -1.58
CA THR A 212 -21.96 -11.86 -2.81
C THR A 212 -21.03 -10.66 -2.66
N GLY A 213 -20.10 -10.49 -3.59
CA GLY A 213 -19.24 -9.33 -3.65
C GLY A 213 -19.49 -8.54 -4.93
N ILE A 214 -19.23 -7.25 -4.85
CA ILE A 214 -19.44 -6.30 -5.93
C ILE A 214 -18.23 -5.36 -5.96
N THR A 215 -17.54 -5.32 -7.09
CA THR A 215 -16.50 -4.32 -7.38
C THR A 215 -17.07 -3.22 -8.24
N TYR A 216 -16.47 -2.03 -8.20
CA TYR A 216 -16.86 -0.91 -9.05
C TYR A 216 -15.67 -0.01 -9.40
N LEU A 217 -15.74 0.65 -10.56
CA LEU A 217 -14.75 1.64 -11.02
C LEU A 217 -15.16 3.07 -10.67
N ASP A 218 -16.46 3.34 -10.63
CA ASP A 218 -17.02 4.64 -10.30
C ASP A 218 -18.27 4.43 -9.43
N PRO A 219 -18.29 4.91 -8.18
CA PRO A 219 -19.46 4.74 -7.32
C PRO A 219 -20.72 5.44 -7.86
N ALA A 220 -20.58 6.41 -8.78
CA ALA A 220 -21.68 7.13 -9.41
C ALA A 220 -22.30 6.42 -10.62
N ASP A 221 -21.56 5.53 -11.30
CA ASP A 221 -22.02 4.86 -12.51
C ASP A 221 -22.32 3.38 -12.26
N LEU A 222 -23.61 3.04 -12.31
CA LEU A 222 -24.13 1.68 -12.13
C LEU A 222 -23.51 0.69 -13.14
N ASN A 223 -23.11 1.14 -14.33
CA ASN A 223 -22.53 0.28 -15.36
C ASN A 223 -21.11 -0.19 -15.03
N THR A 224 -20.48 0.39 -14.01
CA THR A 224 -19.13 -0.03 -13.57
C THR A 224 -19.16 -1.16 -12.54
N TYR A 225 -20.33 -1.46 -11.98
CA TYR A 225 -20.47 -2.48 -10.96
C TYR A 225 -20.35 -3.88 -11.57
N ARG A 226 -19.59 -4.76 -10.92
CA ARG A 226 -19.39 -6.16 -11.32
C ARG A 226 -19.62 -7.05 -10.12
N ILE A 227 -20.51 -8.03 -10.27
CA ILE A 227 -20.97 -8.89 -9.19
C ILE A 227 -20.33 -10.26 -9.35
N ALA A 228 -19.84 -10.80 -8.24
CA ALA A 228 -19.35 -12.15 -8.14
C ALA A 228 -19.94 -12.78 -6.87
N ASN A 229 -20.26 -14.07 -6.94
CA ASN A 229 -20.62 -14.84 -5.77
C ASN A 229 -19.40 -15.64 -5.32
N GLY A 230 -19.35 -15.95 -4.02
CA GLY A 230 -18.48 -17.00 -3.50
C GLY A 230 -18.76 -18.35 -4.17
N THR A 231 -17.88 -19.29 -3.90
CA THR A 231 -17.93 -20.67 -4.41
C THR A 231 -18.00 -21.66 -3.26
N GLU A 232 -18.33 -22.93 -3.55
CA GLU A 232 -18.39 -24.00 -2.56
C GLU A 232 -17.04 -24.19 -1.83
N ASP A 233 -15.92 -24.06 -2.56
CA ASP A 233 -14.55 -24.20 -2.05
C ASP A 233 -14.00 -22.91 -1.44
N ASN A 234 -14.62 -21.76 -1.74
CA ASN A 234 -14.22 -20.48 -1.19
C ASN A 234 -15.45 -19.57 -1.04
N ILE A 235 -15.98 -19.53 0.18
CA ILE A 235 -17.14 -18.71 0.54
C ILE A 235 -16.83 -17.22 0.32
N GLU A 236 -15.56 -16.85 0.47
CA GLU A 236 -15.09 -15.47 0.36
C GLU A 236 -15.09 -15.03 -1.10
N VAL A 237 -15.54 -13.79 -1.34
CA VAL A 237 -15.56 -13.25 -2.68
C VAL A 237 -14.16 -12.78 -3.05
N GLY A 238 -13.42 -13.65 -3.74
CA GLY A 238 -12.13 -13.30 -4.33
C GLY A 238 -12.28 -12.09 -5.25
N VAL A 239 -11.64 -10.98 -4.88
CA VAL A 239 -11.63 -9.76 -5.71
C VAL A 239 -10.62 -9.98 -6.84
N ALA A 240 -11.09 -10.50 -7.97
CA ALA A 240 -10.32 -10.64 -9.20
C ALA A 240 -10.83 -9.66 -10.27
N PRO A 241 -10.65 -8.35 -10.07
CA PRO A 241 -11.10 -7.39 -11.06
C PRO A 241 -10.26 -7.60 -12.31
N GLY A 242 -10.91 -7.75 -13.46
CA GLY A 242 -10.23 -7.78 -14.76
C GLY A 242 -9.57 -6.45 -15.15
N GLY A 243 -9.36 -5.53 -14.19
CA GLY A 243 -8.91 -4.16 -14.38
C GLY A 243 -8.80 -3.40 -13.06
N LEU A 244 -8.70 -2.07 -13.15
CA LEU A 244 -8.65 -1.17 -11.99
C LEU A 244 -9.95 -1.28 -11.15
N VAL A 245 -9.93 -0.83 -9.90
CA VAL A 245 -11.13 -0.69 -9.06
C VAL A 245 -11.06 0.57 -8.20
N ALA A 246 -12.20 1.22 -7.98
CA ALA A 246 -12.36 2.29 -7.00
C ALA A 246 -12.84 1.76 -5.64
N GLY A 247 -13.45 0.57 -5.62
CA GLY A 247 -13.86 -0.03 -4.37
C GLY A 247 -14.48 -1.40 -4.52
N PHE A 248 -14.79 -1.98 -3.38
CA PHE A 248 -15.38 -3.30 -3.22
C PHE A 248 -16.47 -3.26 -2.16
N MET A 249 -17.49 -4.08 -2.32
CA MET A 249 -18.50 -4.29 -1.28
C MET A 249 -18.93 -5.74 -1.28
N HIS A 250 -19.21 -6.32 -0.13
CA HIS A 250 -19.74 -7.67 -0.03
C HIS A 250 -20.70 -7.81 1.15
N ASP A 251 -21.41 -8.93 1.19
CA ASP A 251 -22.22 -9.31 2.33
C ASP A 251 -21.67 -10.49 3.10
N HIS A 252 -22.00 -10.51 4.39
CA HIS A 252 -21.80 -11.62 5.32
C HIS A 252 -23.19 -12.23 5.60
N PRO A 253 -23.55 -13.34 4.92
CA PRO A 253 -24.84 -13.99 5.09
C PRO A 253 -24.94 -14.69 6.46
N PRO A 254 -26.15 -15.06 6.92
CA PRO A 254 -26.32 -15.77 8.17
C PRO A 254 -25.67 -17.16 8.10
N GLY A 255 -24.88 -17.51 9.12
CA GLY A 255 -24.25 -18.81 9.21
C GLY A 255 -23.34 -18.93 10.43
N ASP A 256 -22.92 -20.15 10.71
CA ASP A 256 -21.89 -20.39 11.73
C ASP A 256 -20.56 -19.80 11.24
N GLY A 257 -19.89 -19.04 12.10
CA GLY A 257 -18.63 -18.38 11.76
C GLY A 257 -18.77 -17.05 11.01
N THR A 258 -19.99 -16.55 10.77
CA THR A 258 -20.19 -15.22 10.19
C THR A 258 -19.56 -14.14 11.07
N LEU A 259 -18.61 -13.39 10.51
CA LEU A 259 -17.92 -12.35 11.25
C LEU A 259 -18.77 -11.08 11.36
N PRO A 260 -18.74 -10.40 12.52
CA PRO A 260 -19.53 -9.20 12.80
C PRO A 260 -18.91 -7.91 12.21
N LEU A 261 -17.79 -8.04 11.49
CA LEU A 261 -16.97 -6.99 10.87
C LEU A 261 -16.11 -7.64 9.76
N PHE A 262 -15.21 -6.87 9.15
CA PHE A 262 -14.25 -7.34 8.15
C PHE A 262 -13.40 -8.53 8.62
N SER A 263 -13.35 -9.56 7.79
CA SER A 263 -12.55 -10.76 7.97
C SER A 263 -11.05 -10.53 7.75
N PRO A 264 -10.18 -11.46 8.20
CA PRO A 264 -8.76 -11.46 7.83
C PRO A 264 -8.58 -11.47 6.31
N SER A 265 -9.41 -12.25 5.62
CA SER A 265 -9.37 -12.42 4.17
C SER A 265 -9.87 -11.20 3.40
N ASP A 266 -10.78 -10.42 3.99
CA ASP A 266 -11.18 -9.11 3.47
C ASP A 266 -9.96 -8.18 3.48
N LEU A 267 -9.27 -8.09 4.63
CA LEU A 267 -8.07 -7.26 4.78
C LEU A 267 -6.95 -7.71 3.84
N TYR A 268 -6.75 -9.02 3.69
CA TYR A 268 -5.80 -9.59 2.74
C TYR A 268 -6.16 -9.21 1.30
N SER A 269 -7.43 -9.35 0.90
CA SER A 269 -7.89 -9.02 -0.43
C SER A 269 -7.65 -7.55 -0.77
N ILE A 270 -7.94 -6.63 0.16
CA ILE A 270 -7.65 -5.21 -0.02
C ILE A 270 -6.14 -4.97 -0.14
N CYS A 271 -5.33 -5.57 0.74
CA CYS A 271 -3.87 -5.46 0.67
C CYS A 271 -3.32 -5.95 -0.67
N LYS A 272 -3.81 -7.09 -1.16
CA LYS A 272 -3.42 -7.66 -2.44
C LYS A 272 -3.76 -6.73 -3.59
N LEU A 273 -4.93 -6.09 -3.60
CA LEU A 273 -5.31 -5.11 -4.63
C LEU A 273 -4.40 -3.87 -4.64
N LEU A 274 -3.88 -3.47 -3.49
CA LEU A 274 -2.95 -2.34 -3.39
C LEU A 274 -1.52 -2.69 -3.78
N ILE A 275 -1.12 -3.96 -3.62
CA ILE A 275 0.24 -4.43 -3.90
C ILE A 275 0.41 -4.92 -5.34
N THR A 276 -0.66 -5.45 -5.95
CA THR A 276 -0.64 -6.04 -7.31
C THR A 276 -1.01 -5.02 -8.40
N SER A 277 -0.72 -5.34 -9.66
CA SER A 277 -0.97 -4.45 -10.81
C SER A 277 -1.86 -5.13 -11.86
N PRO A 278 -2.87 -4.45 -12.46
CA PRO A 278 -3.18 -3.04 -12.29
C PRO A 278 -3.96 -2.77 -10.98
N PRO A 279 -3.51 -1.82 -10.15
CA PRO A 279 -4.02 -1.64 -8.79
C PRO A 279 -5.32 -0.85 -8.71
N VAL A 280 -5.79 -0.65 -7.49
CA VAL A 280 -6.73 0.40 -7.09
C VAL A 280 -6.46 1.74 -7.79
N ILE A 281 -7.50 2.39 -8.33
CA ILE A 281 -7.42 3.67 -9.09
C ILE A 281 -6.76 4.76 -8.24
N ASP A 282 -7.25 4.93 -7.02
CA ASP A 282 -6.76 5.90 -6.05
C ASP A 282 -6.90 5.28 -4.65
N PRO A 283 -5.79 4.81 -4.04
CA PRO A 283 -5.81 4.22 -2.70
C PRO A 283 -6.43 5.11 -1.64
N SER A 284 -6.29 6.44 -1.74
CA SER A 284 -6.85 7.39 -0.78
C SER A 284 -8.34 7.63 -0.95
N ALA A 285 -8.90 7.31 -2.12
CA ALA A 285 -10.33 7.34 -2.39
C ALA A 285 -10.99 5.94 -2.30
N TYR A 286 -10.18 4.89 -2.13
CA TYR A 286 -10.68 3.52 -2.10
C TYR A 286 -11.57 3.27 -0.88
N THR A 287 -12.71 2.64 -1.12
CA THR A 287 -13.60 2.20 -0.06
C THR A 287 -13.94 0.72 -0.19
N THR A 288 -14.01 0.04 0.95
CA THR A 288 -14.50 -1.32 1.04
C THR A 288 -15.68 -1.37 2.00
N THR A 289 -16.78 -2.03 1.64
CA THR A 289 -17.98 -2.11 2.50
C THR A 289 -18.41 -3.54 2.73
N VAL A 290 -18.71 -3.89 3.99
CA VAL A 290 -19.32 -5.17 4.35
C VAL A 290 -20.73 -4.95 4.88
N ILE A 291 -21.69 -5.74 4.40
CA ILE A 291 -23.08 -5.73 4.85
C ILE A 291 -23.34 -7.01 5.63
N ILE A 292 -23.72 -6.89 6.89
CA ILE A 292 -23.91 -8.03 7.78
C ILE A 292 -25.39 -8.39 7.82
N HIS A 293 -25.65 -9.69 7.96
CA HIS A 293 -26.98 -10.20 8.28
C HIS A 293 -27.56 -9.45 9.49
N ASN A 294 -28.75 -8.83 9.32
CA ASN A 294 -29.41 -7.79 10.14
C ASN A 294 -29.39 -6.36 9.57
N GLY A 295 -28.68 -6.14 8.44
CA GLY A 295 -28.68 -4.87 7.72
C GLY A 295 -27.72 -3.81 8.25
N GLN A 296 -26.92 -4.12 9.28
CA GLN A 296 -25.79 -3.30 9.70
C GLN A 296 -24.74 -3.29 8.58
N SER A 297 -24.16 -2.14 8.27
CA SER A 297 -23.08 -2.04 7.29
C SER A 297 -21.87 -1.36 7.89
N TYR A 298 -20.68 -1.82 7.50
CA TYR A 298 -19.41 -1.19 7.85
C TYR A 298 -18.67 -0.83 6.58
N MET A 299 -17.96 0.29 6.60
CA MET A 299 -17.08 0.71 5.52
C MET A 299 -15.69 0.97 6.05
N LEU A 300 -14.68 0.52 5.32
CA LEU A 300 -13.28 0.90 5.48
C LEU A 300 -12.88 1.90 4.42
N THR A 301 -12.12 2.90 4.83
CA THR A 301 -11.31 3.74 3.94
C THR A 301 -9.85 3.69 4.37
N ILE A 302 -8.95 3.92 3.42
CA ILE A 302 -7.51 3.90 3.66
C ILE A 302 -7.04 5.34 3.88
N THR A 303 -6.69 5.67 5.12
CA THR A 303 -6.21 7.00 5.49
C THR A 303 -4.71 7.16 5.31
N ASP A 304 -3.97 6.05 5.37
CA ASP A 304 -2.53 6.00 5.08
C ASP A 304 -2.23 4.72 4.27
N PRO A 305 -2.15 4.84 2.92
CA PRO A 305 -1.86 3.71 2.06
C PRO A 305 -0.51 3.04 2.33
N ALA A 306 0.51 3.81 2.73
CA ALA A 306 1.84 3.26 3.00
C ALA A 306 1.81 2.38 4.26
N ALA A 307 1.15 2.86 5.32
CA ALA A 307 0.98 2.09 6.55
C ALA A 307 0.15 0.81 6.33
N PHE A 308 -0.94 0.91 5.55
CA PHE A 308 -1.77 -0.26 5.26
C PHE A 308 -1.05 -1.30 4.38
N ILE A 309 -0.26 -0.87 3.40
CA ILE A 309 0.59 -1.77 2.60
C ILE A 309 1.65 -2.42 3.49
N ALA A 310 2.28 -1.68 4.42
CA ALA A 310 3.25 -2.25 5.35
C ALA A 310 2.64 -3.31 6.26
N PHE A 311 1.44 -3.06 6.78
CA PHE A 311 0.63 -4.04 7.50
C PHE A 311 0.41 -5.31 6.66
N GLY A 312 -0.06 -5.14 5.42
CA GLY A 312 -0.35 -6.26 4.53
C GLY A 312 0.87 -7.10 4.20
N LYS A 313 2.02 -6.47 3.95
CA LYS A 313 3.28 -7.18 3.70
C LYS A 313 3.73 -8.01 4.89
N PHE A 314 3.66 -7.44 6.09
CA PHE A 314 4.08 -8.15 7.31
C PHE A 314 3.18 -9.35 7.62
N TRP A 315 1.86 -9.16 7.53
CA TRP A 315 0.91 -10.18 7.98
C TRP A 315 0.51 -11.19 6.91
N PHE A 316 0.61 -10.87 5.62
CA PHE A 316 0.04 -11.72 4.56
C PHE A 316 1.03 -12.23 3.50
N GLU A 317 2.29 -11.78 3.47
CA GLU A 317 3.29 -12.39 2.55
C GLU A 317 3.77 -13.78 3.02
N ASP A 318 3.56 -14.11 4.30
CA ASP A 318 3.95 -15.36 4.92
C ASP A 318 2.76 -16.00 5.65
N GLN A 319 2.49 -17.28 5.33
CA GLN A 319 1.35 -18.02 5.88
C GLN A 319 1.39 -18.12 7.41
N PHE A 320 2.57 -18.27 8.03
CA PHE A 320 2.70 -18.33 9.48
C PHE A 320 2.23 -17.04 10.13
N PHE A 321 2.56 -15.88 9.56
CA PHE A 321 2.06 -14.60 10.07
C PHE A 321 0.57 -14.45 9.82
N ALA A 322 0.05 -14.89 8.67
CA ALA A 322 -1.39 -14.86 8.40
C ALA A 322 -2.17 -15.68 9.45
N ASP A 323 -1.74 -16.91 9.73
CA ASP A 323 -2.34 -17.77 10.75
C ASP A 323 -2.25 -17.13 12.14
N LYS A 324 -1.13 -16.46 12.44
CA LYS A 324 -0.93 -15.74 13.69
C LYS A 324 -1.86 -14.54 13.83
N LEU A 325 -2.13 -13.79 12.76
CA LEU A 325 -3.10 -12.69 12.77
C LEU A 325 -4.49 -13.21 13.16
N VAL A 326 -4.91 -14.31 12.54
CA VAL A 326 -6.18 -14.97 12.85
C VAL A 326 -6.21 -15.41 14.32
N ALA A 327 -5.16 -16.07 14.78
CA ALA A 327 -5.07 -16.57 16.16
C ALA A 327 -5.00 -15.46 17.23
N GLU A 328 -4.36 -14.32 16.94
CA GLU A 328 -4.22 -13.22 17.88
C GLU A 328 -5.46 -12.31 17.93
N TYR A 329 -6.08 -12.04 16.78
CA TYR A 329 -7.09 -10.99 16.68
C TYR A 329 -8.51 -11.50 16.41
N TYR A 330 -8.67 -12.65 15.77
CA TYR A 330 -9.98 -13.12 15.30
C TYR A 330 -10.52 -14.29 16.11
N ASN A 331 -9.68 -15.26 16.45
CA ASN A 331 -10.10 -16.47 17.16
C ASN A 331 -10.64 -16.17 18.57
N GLU A 332 -11.52 -17.06 19.04
CA GLU A 332 -12.37 -16.98 20.25
C GLU A 332 -11.64 -16.95 21.60
N LYS A 333 -10.42 -16.39 21.70
CA LYS A 333 -9.99 -15.87 22.99
C LYS A 333 -10.98 -14.79 23.39
N THR A 334 -11.40 -14.78 24.64
CA THR A 334 -12.27 -13.76 25.22
C THR A 334 -11.78 -12.37 24.80
N GLY A 335 -12.54 -11.68 23.94
CA GLY A 335 -12.19 -10.37 23.40
C GLY A 335 -11.68 -10.31 21.95
N GLY A 336 -11.63 -11.43 21.20
CA GLY A 336 -11.32 -11.43 19.76
C GLY A 336 -12.45 -10.86 18.87
N ILE A 337 -12.13 -10.44 17.64
CA ILE A 337 -13.07 -9.84 16.68
C ILE A 337 -14.20 -10.80 16.27
N GLY A 338 -13.89 -12.09 16.12
CA GLY A 338 -14.84 -13.14 15.77
C GLY A 338 -15.46 -13.84 16.97
N SER A 339 -15.23 -13.34 18.20
CA SER A 339 -15.72 -13.99 19.41
C SER A 339 -17.25 -13.96 19.48
N SER A 340 -17.87 -15.13 19.50
CA SER A 340 -19.32 -15.31 19.67
C SER A 340 -19.84 -14.82 21.03
N THR A 341 -18.95 -14.68 22.02
CA THR A 341 -19.28 -14.15 23.37
C THR A 341 -19.28 -12.63 23.44
N ASN A 342 -18.73 -11.94 22.43
CA ASN A 342 -18.74 -10.48 22.36
C ASN A 342 -20.01 -9.98 21.69
N GLY A 343 -20.63 -8.94 22.27
CA GLY A 343 -21.58 -8.11 21.52
C GLY A 343 -20.88 -7.31 20.42
N ILE A 344 -21.66 -6.72 19.51
CA ILE A 344 -21.16 -5.91 18.38
C ILE A 344 -20.10 -4.89 18.82
N THR A 345 -20.36 -4.12 19.87
CA THR A 345 -19.42 -3.11 20.40
C THR A 345 -18.12 -3.74 20.93
N GLY A 346 -18.18 -4.96 21.45
CA GLY A 346 -16.98 -5.71 21.85
C GLY A 346 -16.10 -6.07 20.64
N ASN A 347 -16.73 -6.48 19.54
CA ASN A 347 -16.03 -6.81 18.29
C ASN A 347 -15.47 -5.55 17.61
N GLU A 348 -16.21 -4.44 17.61
CA GLU A 348 -15.72 -3.13 17.18
C GLU A 348 -14.48 -2.73 17.99
N LYS A 349 -14.53 -2.86 19.31
CA LYS A 349 -13.39 -2.55 20.19
C LYS A 349 -12.18 -3.45 19.89
N ALA A 350 -12.39 -4.75 19.68
CA ALA A 350 -11.35 -5.69 19.30
C ALA A 350 -10.66 -5.27 17.98
N PHE A 351 -11.46 -4.90 16.97
CA PHE A 351 -10.94 -4.40 15.69
C PHE A 351 -10.12 -3.12 15.87
N PHE A 352 -10.59 -2.17 16.68
CA PHE A 352 -9.85 -0.94 16.95
C PHE A 352 -8.55 -1.17 17.72
N ASN A 353 -8.52 -2.15 18.62
CA ASN A 353 -7.28 -2.55 19.31
C ASN A 353 -6.25 -3.12 18.33
N MET A 354 -6.67 -3.99 17.40
CA MET A 354 -5.82 -4.48 16.31
C MET A 354 -5.30 -3.32 15.47
N ARG A 355 -6.22 -2.49 14.96
CA ARG A 355 -5.89 -1.32 14.14
C ARG A 355 -4.86 -0.39 14.80
N LYS A 356 -5.02 -0.12 16.10
CA LYS A 356 -4.12 0.73 16.88
C LYS A 356 -2.75 0.07 17.07
N ARG A 357 -2.72 -1.21 17.45
CA ARG A 357 -1.48 -1.96 17.71
C ARG A 357 -0.65 -2.12 16.44
N GLU A 358 -1.31 -2.39 15.32
CA GLU A 358 -0.68 -2.67 14.03
C GLU A 358 -0.46 -1.41 13.16
N GLY A 359 -1.00 -0.26 13.57
CA GLY A 359 -0.80 1.00 12.84
C GLY A 359 -1.36 0.98 11.41
N MET A 360 -2.48 0.31 11.16
CA MET A 360 -2.96 -0.06 9.81
C MET A 360 -3.31 1.10 8.87
N GLY A 361 -3.39 2.35 9.35
CA GLY A 361 -3.75 3.47 8.47
C GLY A 361 -5.16 3.41 7.89
N LEU A 362 -6.12 2.84 8.63
CA LEU A 362 -7.53 2.72 8.19
C LEU A 362 -8.45 3.69 8.92
N ALA A 363 -9.64 3.97 8.37
CA ALA A 363 -10.79 4.48 9.11
C ALA A 363 -11.98 3.53 8.94
N LEU A 364 -12.76 3.36 10.01
CA LEU A 364 -13.94 2.50 10.01
C LEU A 364 -15.19 3.34 10.21
N PHE A 365 -16.20 3.09 9.38
CA PHE A 365 -17.51 3.72 9.44
C PHE A 365 -18.57 2.66 9.64
N LYS A 366 -19.66 3.07 10.28
CA LYS A 366 -20.82 2.25 10.56
C LYS A 366 -22.07 2.94 10.03
N GLN A 367 -22.90 2.20 9.30
CA GLN A 367 -24.24 2.62 8.93
C GLN A 367 -25.24 1.73 9.67
N ASP A 368 -26.04 2.35 10.54
CA ASP A 368 -27.18 1.69 11.19
C ASP A 368 -28.25 1.33 10.17
N SER A 369 -28.89 0.17 10.34
CA SER A 369 -29.97 -0.31 9.48
C SER A 369 -31.18 0.63 9.49
N SER A 370 -31.34 1.47 10.51
CA SER A 370 -32.49 2.34 10.73
C SER A 370 -32.39 3.74 10.09
N ASN A 371 -31.20 4.29 9.84
CA ASN A 371 -31.06 5.73 9.56
C ASN A 371 -30.27 6.11 8.29
N ASN A 372 -29.76 5.14 7.51
CA ASN A 372 -28.96 5.35 6.30
C ASN A 372 -27.77 6.34 6.47
N SER A 373 -27.45 6.75 7.69
CA SER A 373 -26.42 7.73 7.99
C SER A 373 -25.15 7.02 8.41
N TRP A 374 -24.03 7.46 7.84
CA TRP A 374 -22.72 6.91 8.18
C TRP A 374 -22.12 7.66 9.36
N GLN A 375 -21.62 6.90 10.32
CA GLN A 375 -20.91 7.41 11.47
C GLN A 375 -19.48 6.89 11.44
N GLN A 376 -18.51 7.78 11.61
CA GLN A 376 -17.13 7.36 11.81
C GLN A 376 -16.97 6.81 13.23
N LEU A 377 -16.42 5.61 13.33
CA LEU A 377 -16.08 5.00 14.60
C LEU A 377 -14.65 5.39 15.01
N ALA A 378 -14.44 5.55 16.32
CA ALA A 378 -13.12 5.79 16.89
C ALA A 378 -12.99 5.12 18.26
N LEU A 379 -11.77 4.75 18.64
CA LEU A 379 -11.48 4.32 20.01
C LEU A 379 -11.11 5.55 20.83
N ASN A 380 -11.90 5.85 21.85
CA ASN A 380 -11.56 6.90 22.79
C ASN A 380 -10.30 6.48 23.59
N PRO A 381 -9.24 7.30 23.57
CA PRO A 381 -7.96 6.94 24.19
C PRO A 381 -8.01 6.90 25.72
N VAL A 382 -9.02 7.50 26.35
CA VAL A 382 -9.12 7.63 27.81
C VAL A 382 -9.82 6.43 28.45
N ASP A 383 -11.00 6.09 27.95
CA ASP A 383 -11.86 5.05 28.53
C ASP A 383 -11.79 3.72 27.76
N ASN A 384 -11.07 3.70 26.62
CA ASN A 384 -10.96 2.53 25.75
C ASN A 384 -12.35 2.04 25.28
N ILE A 385 -13.26 2.97 25.00
CA ILE A 385 -14.61 2.72 24.48
C ILE A 385 -14.67 3.14 23.00
N VAL A 386 -15.41 2.38 22.19
CA VAL A 386 -15.70 2.79 20.80
C VAL A 386 -16.79 3.85 20.83
N THR A 387 -16.48 5.02 20.29
CA THR A 387 -17.42 6.10 20.08
C THR A 387 -17.75 6.23 18.60
N SER A 388 -18.93 6.76 18.30
CA SER A 388 -19.35 7.06 16.94
C SER A 388 -19.61 8.56 16.79
N SER A 389 -19.28 9.10 15.62
CA SER A 389 -19.52 10.51 15.29
C SER A 389 -20.13 10.60 13.89
N PRO A 390 -21.21 11.38 13.68
CA PRO A 390 -21.77 11.56 12.35
C PRO A 390 -20.76 12.17 11.39
N CYS A 391 -20.70 11.66 10.15
CA CYS A 391 -20.01 12.36 9.08
C CYS A 391 -20.93 13.46 8.54
N SER A 392 -20.82 14.67 9.09
CA SER A 392 -21.52 15.89 8.67
C SER A 392 -20.90 16.50 7.42
#